data_AF-A0A3A8Q9T9-F1
#
_entry.id   AF-A0A3A8Q9T9-F1
#
_cell.length_a   1.000
_cell.length_b   1.000
_cell.length_c   1.000
_cell.angle_alpha   90.00
_cell.angle_beta   90.00
_cell.angle_gamma   90.00
#
_symmetry.space_group_name_H-M   'P 1'
#
loop_
_entity.id
_entity.type
_entity.pdbx_description
1 polymer ?
#
loop_
_entity_poly.entity_id
_entity_poly.type
_entity_poly.pdbx_seq_one_letter_code
_entity_poly.pdbx_strand_id
1 'polypeptide(L)'
;MHTNQQERKRLRGGRWLGLALALTGCGMERGEESESPGTQQQGLTTLTATEDAYVHETNAASNYGSSTSLFVKNDAGASRYAYLKFKLTGISGVTSAKLRVHGSASAATTLQAFQTADGWTEAALTWSNKPAPGSLVGGVALTTADQDYEIDVTAYVNAQAAGDGTVSFVLQEVVGKYTTLVSSEGSANPPRLDVTLSGGGTGDTQAPTVPANLTATAVSSSQVNLGWSASSDNVGVTGYALHRDNVFLKNVSGTSTSDTGLAASTTYSYSVRALDAAGNSSGNSATVTATTSSGGGTSCTNALASTASIQTALKNAAPGAVILLAPGTYTGNRGTSGDPGGQGLFYSGKSGTATSPIILKSCDPANPATLTGTSVKDGSYGLHLTGDFWQVRDLRVTTAQKGIIVDNGNHNLLSGVEVHTVGDEAVHFRDGSSYNTLEASRIHDTGKYQPQYGEGAYVGSDSSNPYEHVVIGNVIRTTVFAGGITAEHIDIKEGADGTLVEGCTFNGAGISGENSADSFVDVKGVNTVVRDNRGFRQGNAKVLDAFQVRTHGSDYATGENNAFSGNVVDLDDSPGYVVYATSAATGTTAHDDVRTGGGNLYNGNVNE
;
A
#
# COMPACT_ATOMS: atom_id res chain seq x y z
N MET A 1 -30.49 63.04 25.49
CA MET A 1 -31.17 62.60 24.25
C MET A 1 -30.23 61.68 23.48
N HIS A 2 -30.78 60.73 22.72
CA HIS A 2 -30.17 59.81 21.76
C HIS A 2 -28.64 59.88 21.47
N THR A 3 -27.95 58.77 21.81
CA THR A 3 -27.18 57.88 20.91
C THR A 3 -26.62 58.46 19.59
N ASN A 4 -25.39 58.14 19.16
CA ASN A 4 -24.97 56.76 18.80
C ASN A 4 -23.43 56.63 18.59
N GLN A 5 -22.91 55.38 18.63
CA GLN A 5 -21.78 54.75 17.87
C GLN A 5 -20.49 55.56 17.51
N GLN A 6 -19.27 55.03 17.35
CA GLN A 6 -18.70 53.68 17.05
C GLN A 6 -17.16 53.73 17.41
N GLU A 7 -16.24 52.75 17.26
CA GLU A 7 -16.20 51.35 16.76
C GLU A 7 -15.05 50.51 17.44
N ARG A 8 -14.09 49.93 16.69
CA ARG A 8 -13.09 48.92 17.12
C ARG A 8 -11.77 49.48 17.72
N LYS A 9 -11.07 48.63 18.50
CA LYS A 9 -9.59 48.52 18.48
C LYS A 9 -9.10 47.11 18.89
N ARG A 10 -8.11 46.57 18.16
CA ARG A 10 -7.22 45.48 18.60
C ARG A 10 -5.95 46.09 19.21
N LEU A 11 -5.30 45.43 20.17
CA LEU A 11 -3.86 45.11 20.11
C LEU A 11 -3.39 44.19 21.27
N ARG A 12 -2.15 43.69 21.12
CA ARG A 12 -1.55 42.57 21.87
C ARG A 12 -1.00 42.93 23.25
N GLY A 13 -1.16 42.01 24.20
CA GLY A 13 -0.03 41.33 24.86
C GLY A 13 0.71 42.01 26.02
N GLY A 14 0.89 41.26 27.13
CA GLY A 14 1.80 41.60 28.22
C GLY A 14 2.01 40.40 29.16
N ARG A 15 3.28 40.01 29.39
CA ARG A 15 3.65 39.05 30.44
C ARG A 15 3.74 39.78 31.78
N TRP A 16 3.43 39.09 32.89
CA TRP A 16 3.74 39.55 34.25
C TRP A 16 4.63 38.54 34.98
N LEU A 17 5.19 38.97 36.12
CA LEU A 17 6.41 38.43 36.73
C LEU A 17 6.28 38.37 38.26
N GLY A 18 6.81 37.32 38.89
CA GLY A 18 6.79 37.12 40.35
C GLY A 18 5.46 36.56 40.87
N LEU A 19 5.39 35.97 42.07
CA LEU A 19 6.35 35.90 43.18
C LEU A 19 6.18 34.55 43.92
N ALA A 20 7.16 34.09 44.71
CA ALA A 20 7.12 32.80 45.41
C ALA A 20 7.30 32.92 46.92
N LEU A 21 6.65 32.05 47.71
CA LEU A 21 7.07 31.66 49.06
C LEU A 21 6.39 30.36 49.56
N ALA A 22 7.18 29.51 50.24
CA ALA A 22 6.90 28.63 51.40
C ALA A 22 5.46 28.14 51.76
N LEU A 23 5.23 26.92 52.30
CA LEU A 23 5.99 25.65 52.39
C LEU A 23 5.08 24.55 53.02
N THR A 24 5.41 23.27 52.83
CA THR A 24 5.00 22.09 53.66
C THR A 24 3.61 21.45 53.46
N GLY A 25 3.56 20.46 52.57
CA GLY A 25 3.07 19.09 52.82
C GLY A 25 1.80 18.81 53.62
N CYS A 26 0.74 18.43 52.91
CA CYS A 26 0.00 17.18 53.17
C CYS A 26 -0.43 16.56 51.83
N GLY A 27 -0.70 15.26 51.78
CA GLY A 27 -0.99 14.54 50.53
C GLY A 27 -2.48 14.35 50.26
N MET A 28 -2.91 14.64 49.04
CA MET A 28 -4.17 14.18 48.42
C MET A 28 -4.04 14.25 46.89
N GLU A 29 -4.86 13.50 46.16
CA GLU A 29 -4.67 13.28 44.72
C GLU A 29 -4.88 14.54 43.86
N ARG A 30 -4.22 14.60 42.70
CA ARG A 30 -4.59 15.53 41.64
C ARG A 30 -5.74 14.93 40.85
N GLY A 31 -6.88 15.62 40.82
CA GLY A 31 -7.98 15.31 39.92
C GLY A 31 -7.59 15.50 38.46
N GLU A 32 -8.36 14.87 37.58
CA GLU A 32 -8.16 14.86 36.13
C GLU A 32 -8.34 16.26 35.51
N GLU A 33 -7.51 16.61 34.52
CA GLU A 33 -7.75 17.79 33.69
C GLU A 33 -8.85 17.46 32.68
N SER A 34 -9.96 18.19 32.72
CA SER A 34 -11.11 17.96 31.84
C SER A 34 -10.79 18.36 30.40
N GLU A 35 -10.68 17.39 29.50
CA GLU A 35 -10.57 17.68 28.06
C GLU A 35 -11.82 18.41 27.55
N SER A 36 -11.61 19.36 26.63
CA SER A 36 -12.70 20.01 25.91
C SER A 36 -13.41 18.99 25.01
N PRO A 37 -14.75 19.00 24.89
CA PRO A 37 -15.47 18.08 24.02
C PRO A 37 -14.99 18.25 22.57
N GLY A 38 -14.32 17.23 22.04
CA GLY A 38 -13.86 17.20 20.66
C GLY A 38 -15.02 17.12 19.68
N THR A 39 -14.87 17.76 18.51
CA THR A 39 -15.83 17.65 17.41
C THR A 39 -15.99 16.19 17.00
N GLN A 40 -17.17 15.61 17.21
CA GLN A 40 -17.39 14.19 16.91
C GLN A 40 -17.19 13.90 15.41
N GLN A 41 -16.26 13.00 15.11
CA GLN A 41 -15.92 12.61 13.74
C GLN A 41 -17.00 11.66 13.22
N GLN A 42 -17.78 12.11 12.22
CA GLN A 42 -18.80 11.26 11.61
C GLN A 42 -18.15 10.14 10.78
N GLY A 43 -18.61 8.91 10.97
CA GLY A 43 -18.14 7.76 10.20
C GLY A 43 -18.71 7.77 8.79
N LEU A 44 -17.84 7.63 7.79
CA LEU A 44 -18.20 7.33 6.41
C LEU A 44 -18.02 5.82 6.16
N THR A 45 -18.98 5.19 5.49
CA THR A 45 -18.93 3.78 5.09
C THR A 45 -19.30 3.67 3.62
N THR A 46 -18.37 3.19 2.80
CA THR A 46 -18.58 2.92 1.37
C THR A 46 -19.00 1.46 1.19
N LEU A 47 -20.12 1.25 0.49
CA LEU A 47 -20.64 -0.08 0.15
C LEU A 47 -20.56 -0.26 -1.38
N THR A 48 -19.99 -1.36 -1.85
CA THR A 48 -20.10 -1.76 -3.27
C THR A 48 -21.50 -2.30 -3.56
N ALA A 49 -21.92 -2.25 -4.83
CA ALA A 49 -23.06 -3.06 -5.24
C ALA A 49 -22.80 -4.54 -4.95
N THR A 50 -23.85 -5.27 -4.60
CA THR A 50 -23.83 -6.73 -4.36
C THR A 50 -24.41 -7.51 -5.52
N GLU A 51 -25.20 -6.84 -6.37
CA GLU A 51 -25.77 -7.31 -7.63
C GLU A 51 -26.08 -6.07 -8.49
N ASP A 52 -25.72 -6.07 -9.77
CA ASP A 52 -26.23 -5.11 -10.76
C ASP A 52 -26.41 -5.71 -12.15
N ALA A 53 -27.37 -5.18 -12.90
CA ALA A 53 -27.66 -5.61 -14.26
C ALA A 53 -28.52 -4.56 -14.97
N TYR A 54 -28.46 -4.49 -16.31
CA TYR A 54 -29.44 -3.74 -17.09
C TYR A 54 -30.40 -4.67 -17.85
N VAL A 55 -31.56 -4.13 -18.22
CA VAL A 55 -32.60 -4.83 -18.97
C VAL A 55 -32.98 -4.05 -20.22
N HIS A 56 -33.42 -4.73 -21.28
CA HIS A 56 -33.66 -4.11 -22.59
C HIS A 56 -34.98 -4.56 -23.21
N GLU A 57 -35.82 -3.59 -23.57
CA GLU A 57 -37.21 -3.80 -24.00
C GLU A 57 -37.35 -4.67 -25.27
N THR A 58 -36.52 -4.43 -26.29
CA THR A 58 -36.60 -5.19 -27.56
C THR A 58 -35.98 -6.58 -27.48
N ASN A 59 -35.22 -6.89 -26.43
CA ASN A 59 -34.58 -8.19 -26.22
C ASN A 59 -35.00 -8.80 -24.89
N ALA A 60 -36.32 -9.00 -24.73
CA ALA A 60 -36.94 -9.07 -23.43
C ALA A 60 -36.58 -10.28 -22.55
N ALA A 61 -35.95 -11.31 -23.13
CA ALA A 61 -35.55 -12.54 -22.45
C ALA A 61 -34.04 -12.63 -22.16
N SER A 62 -33.22 -11.69 -22.64
CA SER A 62 -31.78 -11.68 -22.30
C SER A 62 -31.54 -11.13 -20.90
N ASN A 63 -30.59 -11.77 -20.23
CA ASN A 63 -29.88 -11.24 -19.08
C ASN A 63 -28.64 -10.46 -19.55
N TYR A 64 -28.22 -9.47 -18.76
CA TYR A 64 -27.03 -8.66 -18.97
C TYR A 64 -26.29 -8.38 -17.65
N GLY A 65 -26.25 -9.34 -16.72
CA GLY A 65 -25.49 -9.21 -15.47
C GLY A 65 -23.99 -9.12 -15.72
N SER A 66 -23.43 -10.05 -16.51
CA SER A 66 -22.00 -10.07 -16.86
C SER A 66 -21.59 -9.03 -17.92
N SER A 67 -22.12 -7.80 -17.84
CA SER A 67 -21.90 -6.72 -18.81
C SER A 67 -21.20 -5.57 -18.11
N THR A 68 -19.94 -5.31 -18.48
CA THR A 68 -19.04 -4.25 -17.93
C THR A 68 -19.55 -2.81 -18.08
N SER A 69 -20.81 -2.63 -18.46
CA SER A 69 -21.52 -1.36 -18.56
C SER A 69 -23.02 -1.60 -18.40
N LEU A 70 -23.66 -0.73 -17.64
CA LEU A 70 -25.10 -0.63 -17.46
C LEU A 70 -25.65 0.44 -18.41
N PHE A 71 -26.60 0.08 -19.27
CA PHE A 71 -27.20 1.04 -20.20
C PHE A 71 -28.59 1.49 -19.75
N VAL A 72 -28.82 2.80 -19.71
CA VAL A 72 -30.11 3.42 -19.41
C VAL A 72 -30.62 4.19 -20.63
N LYS A 73 -31.90 4.01 -20.97
CA LYS A 73 -32.59 4.67 -22.10
C LYS A 73 -34.09 4.72 -21.84
N ASN A 74 -34.72 5.90 -21.90
CA ASN A 74 -36.17 6.06 -21.77
C ASN A 74 -36.83 6.44 -23.10
N ASP A 75 -36.99 5.45 -23.98
CA ASP A 75 -37.52 5.62 -25.34
C ASP A 75 -38.50 4.48 -25.63
N ALA A 76 -39.73 4.81 -26.02
CA ALA A 76 -40.86 3.88 -26.00
C ALA A 76 -40.71 2.77 -27.06
N GLY A 77 -40.66 1.51 -26.63
CA GLY A 77 -40.38 0.37 -27.51
C GLY A 77 -38.88 0.10 -27.73
N ALA A 78 -38.00 0.84 -27.06
CA ALA A 78 -36.54 0.68 -27.10
C ALA A 78 -35.87 1.03 -25.75
N SER A 79 -36.60 0.92 -24.64
CA SER A 79 -36.13 1.34 -23.32
C SER A 79 -35.12 0.38 -22.71
N ARG A 80 -34.27 0.92 -21.84
CA ARG A 80 -33.36 0.20 -20.97
C ARG A 80 -33.35 0.81 -19.58
N TYR A 81 -33.37 -0.02 -18.55
CA TYR A 81 -33.22 0.39 -17.16
C TYR A 81 -32.07 -0.39 -16.53
N ALA A 82 -31.31 0.26 -15.67
CA ALA A 82 -30.27 -0.39 -14.87
C ALA A 82 -30.79 -0.65 -13.46
N TYR A 83 -30.39 -1.75 -12.84
CA TYR A 83 -30.78 -2.13 -11.49
C TYR A 83 -29.52 -2.30 -10.64
N LEU A 84 -29.52 -1.74 -9.44
CA LEU A 84 -28.40 -1.80 -8.48
C LEU A 84 -28.93 -2.30 -7.13
N LYS A 85 -28.19 -3.17 -6.44
CA LYS A 85 -28.53 -3.63 -5.09
C LYS A 85 -27.36 -3.46 -4.12
N PHE A 86 -27.66 -3.03 -2.90
CA PHE A 86 -26.69 -2.92 -1.82
C PHE A 86 -27.22 -3.60 -0.55
N LYS A 87 -26.32 -4.16 0.27
CA LYS A 87 -26.63 -4.68 1.61
C LYS A 87 -26.23 -3.67 2.67
N LEU A 88 -27.18 -3.33 3.53
CA LEU A 88 -27.06 -2.33 4.60
C LEU A 88 -26.72 -2.97 5.96
N THR A 89 -26.00 -4.09 5.95
CA THR A 89 -25.64 -4.86 7.15
C THR A 89 -24.84 -3.98 8.14
N GLY A 90 -25.39 -3.74 9.33
CA GLY A 90 -24.77 -2.89 10.35
C GLY A 90 -24.95 -1.38 10.15
N ILE A 91 -25.62 -0.94 9.08
CA ILE A 91 -25.92 0.47 8.83
C ILE A 91 -27.14 0.89 9.68
N SER A 92 -26.99 1.92 10.51
CA SER A 92 -28.08 2.57 11.23
C SER A 92 -27.70 4.00 11.63
N GLY A 93 -28.68 4.88 11.87
CA GLY A 93 -28.40 6.30 12.16
C GLY A 93 -27.87 7.09 10.95
N VAL A 94 -28.40 6.83 9.76
CA VAL A 94 -27.92 7.44 8.51
C VAL A 94 -28.20 8.95 8.48
N THR A 95 -27.15 9.77 8.44
CA THR A 95 -27.23 11.24 8.29
C THR A 95 -27.13 11.70 6.84
N SER A 96 -26.45 10.92 5.99
CA SER A 96 -26.34 11.14 4.54
C SER A 96 -26.14 9.79 3.85
N ALA A 97 -26.74 9.58 2.68
CA ALA A 97 -26.34 8.50 1.78
C ALA A 97 -26.33 8.98 0.33
N LYS A 98 -25.21 8.75 -0.36
CA LYS A 98 -24.99 9.12 -1.76
C LYS A 98 -24.80 7.87 -2.60
N LEU A 99 -25.71 7.62 -3.53
CA LEU A 99 -25.51 6.64 -4.58
C LEU A 99 -24.60 7.27 -5.63
N ARG A 100 -23.41 6.71 -5.84
CA ARG A 100 -22.44 7.16 -6.84
C ARG A 100 -22.37 6.17 -7.99
N VAL A 101 -22.48 6.69 -9.21
CA VAL A 101 -22.34 5.95 -10.46
C VAL A 101 -21.41 6.71 -11.39
N HIS A 102 -20.55 5.99 -12.12
CA HIS A 102 -19.63 6.55 -13.09
C HIS A 102 -20.15 6.33 -14.51
N GLY A 103 -19.91 7.29 -15.42
CA GLY A 103 -20.23 7.15 -16.84
C GLY A 103 -20.65 8.46 -17.51
N SER A 104 -21.41 8.40 -18.60
CA SER A 104 -21.79 9.56 -19.41
C SER A 104 -23.12 9.36 -20.16
N ALA A 105 -23.74 10.47 -20.58
CA ALA A 105 -24.98 10.46 -21.38
C ALA A 105 -24.77 11.10 -22.77
N SER A 106 -25.41 10.52 -23.80
CA SER A 106 -25.28 10.99 -25.19
C SER A 106 -25.79 12.42 -25.47
N ALA A 107 -26.50 13.01 -24.51
CA ALA A 107 -26.78 14.43 -24.39
C ALA A 107 -27.16 14.73 -22.93
N ALA A 108 -27.19 16.01 -22.55
CA ALA A 108 -27.66 16.41 -21.23
C ALA A 108 -29.08 15.86 -20.95
N THR A 109 -29.24 15.21 -19.80
CA THR A 109 -30.46 14.55 -19.33
C THR A 109 -30.45 14.51 -17.80
N THR A 110 -31.48 13.93 -17.18
CA THR A 110 -31.51 13.69 -15.72
C THR A 110 -31.67 12.21 -15.47
N LEU A 111 -30.70 11.60 -14.79
CA LEU A 111 -30.77 10.25 -14.26
C LEU A 111 -31.58 10.28 -12.95
N GLN A 112 -32.45 9.30 -12.77
CA GLN A 112 -33.36 9.18 -11.64
C GLN A 112 -33.26 7.80 -11.04
N ALA A 113 -33.07 7.73 -9.72
CA ALA A 113 -33.12 6.49 -8.96
C ALA A 113 -34.52 6.33 -8.35
N PHE A 114 -35.18 5.23 -8.66
CA PHE A 114 -36.45 4.82 -8.06
C PHE A 114 -36.24 3.62 -7.15
N GLN A 115 -37.09 3.48 -6.14
CA GLN A 115 -37.20 2.27 -5.32
C GLN A 115 -37.55 1.07 -6.21
N THR A 116 -37.15 -0.15 -5.84
CA THR A 116 -37.71 -1.36 -6.43
C THR A 116 -37.61 -2.54 -5.45
N ALA A 117 -38.30 -3.66 -5.73
CA ALA A 117 -38.34 -4.82 -4.84
C ALA A 117 -37.06 -5.66 -4.94
N ASP A 118 -36.56 -6.22 -3.84
CA ASP A 118 -35.25 -6.90 -3.78
C ASP A 118 -35.23 -8.34 -4.34
N GLY A 119 -36.36 -8.90 -4.75
CA GLY A 119 -36.49 -10.33 -5.12
C GLY A 119 -35.90 -10.75 -6.47
N TRP A 120 -35.25 -9.85 -7.19
CA TRP A 120 -34.45 -10.19 -8.38
C TRP A 120 -33.07 -10.72 -8.00
N THR A 121 -32.35 -11.31 -8.95
CA THR A 121 -30.90 -11.51 -8.85
C THR A 121 -30.22 -11.10 -10.13
N GLU A 122 -28.96 -10.67 -10.06
CA GLU A 122 -28.14 -10.25 -11.21
C GLU A 122 -28.18 -11.30 -12.33
N ALA A 123 -27.86 -12.55 -12.00
CA ALA A 123 -27.76 -13.66 -12.96
C ALA A 123 -29.13 -14.11 -13.56
N ALA A 124 -30.25 -13.57 -13.08
CA ALA A 124 -31.60 -13.93 -13.54
C ALA A 124 -32.43 -12.74 -14.04
N LEU A 125 -31.94 -11.50 -13.92
CA LEU A 125 -32.71 -10.31 -14.29
C LEU A 125 -32.84 -10.19 -15.83
N THR A 126 -34.06 -10.00 -16.31
CA THR A 126 -34.41 -9.78 -17.72
C THR A 126 -35.53 -8.74 -17.81
N TRP A 127 -35.82 -8.19 -18.99
CA TRP A 127 -36.97 -7.28 -19.13
C TRP A 127 -38.31 -7.93 -18.76
N SER A 128 -38.42 -9.25 -18.93
CA SER A 128 -39.66 -10.01 -18.72
C SER A 128 -39.98 -10.28 -17.25
N ASN A 129 -38.98 -10.30 -16.36
CA ASN A 129 -39.13 -10.56 -14.92
C ASN A 129 -38.65 -9.40 -14.02
N LYS A 130 -38.20 -8.27 -14.59
CA LYS A 130 -37.76 -7.11 -13.82
C LYS A 130 -38.83 -6.63 -12.82
N PRO A 131 -38.45 -6.28 -11.58
CA PRO A 131 -39.38 -5.66 -10.65
C PRO A 131 -39.72 -4.24 -11.11
N ALA A 132 -40.93 -3.79 -10.79
CA ALA A 132 -41.42 -2.47 -11.21
C ALA A 132 -40.71 -1.33 -10.44
N PRO A 133 -40.52 -0.15 -11.06
CA PRO A 133 -40.17 1.06 -10.34
C PRO A 133 -41.25 1.44 -9.31
N GLY A 134 -40.82 1.75 -8.10
CA GLY A 134 -41.64 2.32 -7.02
C GLY A 134 -41.53 3.85 -6.98
N SER A 135 -41.42 4.42 -5.78
CA SER A 135 -41.29 5.88 -5.61
C SER A 135 -39.96 6.39 -6.17
N LEU A 136 -39.96 7.63 -6.67
CA LEU A 136 -38.71 8.35 -6.95
C LEU A 136 -37.96 8.60 -5.64
N VAL A 137 -36.67 8.25 -5.59
CA VAL A 137 -35.78 8.50 -4.46
C VAL A 137 -35.06 9.83 -4.63
N GLY A 138 -34.49 10.05 -5.82
CA GLY A 138 -33.71 11.22 -6.16
C GLY A 138 -33.25 11.19 -7.61
N GLY A 139 -32.50 12.20 -8.03
CA GLY A 139 -31.89 12.23 -9.37
C GLY A 139 -30.78 13.26 -9.50
N VAL A 140 -30.02 13.15 -10.58
CA VAL A 140 -28.83 13.95 -10.88
C VAL A 140 -28.81 14.33 -12.37
N ALA A 141 -28.34 15.53 -12.68
CA ALA A 141 -28.18 15.98 -14.05
C ALA A 141 -26.94 15.32 -14.66
N LEU A 142 -27.14 14.55 -15.74
CA LEU A 142 -26.05 13.96 -16.52
C LEU A 142 -25.61 14.91 -17.64
N THR A 143 -24.36 14.80 -18.02
CA THR A 143 -23.75 15.51 -19.15
C THR A 143 -23.10 14.52 -20.12
N THR A 144 -22.50 15.05 -21.19
CA THR A 144 -21.66 14.27 -22.11
C THR A 144 -20.23 14.02 -21.59
N ALA A 145 -19.90 14.50 -20.38
CA ALA A 145 -18.63 14.17 -19.71
C ALA A 145 -18.75 12.83 -18.98
N ASP A 146 -17.70 12.03 -19.08
CA ASP A 146 -17.51 10.75 -18.39
C ASP A 146 -16.93 11.04 -17.00
N GLN A 147 -17.73 10.83 -15.95
CA GLN A 147 -17.39 11.23 -14.58
C GLN A 147 -18.28 10.53 -13.53
N ASP A 148 -17.93 10.69 -12.25
CA ASP A 148 -18.81 10.33 -11.13
C ASP A 148 -20.02 11.29 -11.04
N TYR A 149 -21.21 10.72 -10.87
CA TYR A 149 -22.44 11.45 -10.56
C TYR A 149 -23.05 10.93 -9.25
N GLU A 150 -23.48 11.85 -8.39
CA GLU A 150 -24.08 11.55 -7.09
C GLU A 150 -25.60 11.76 -7.08
N ILE A 151 -26.35 10.76 -6.64
CA ILE A 151 -27.77 10.88 -6.29
C ILE A 151 -27.89 10.85 -4.77
N ASP A 152 -28.57 11.84 -4.19
CA ASP A 152 -28.95 11.77 -2.77
C ASP A 152 -30.05 10.72 -2.59
N VAL A 153 -29.76 9.73 -1.75
CA VAL A 153 -30.65 8.59 -1.45
C VAL A 153 -30.88 8.44 0.05
N THR A 154 -30.48 9.44 0.84
CA THR A 154 -30.44 9.43 2.32
C THR A 154 -31.74 8.91 2.93
N ALA A 155 -32.89 9.46 2.52
CA ALA A 155 -34.18 9.11 3.09
C ALA A 155 -34.59 7.65 2.81
N TYR A 156 -34.25 7.11 1.64
CA TYR A 156 -34.60 5.73 1.28
C TYR A 156 -33.64 4.73 1.92
N VAL A 157 -32.34 5.02 1.92
CA VAL A 157 -31.34 4.16 2.59
C VAL A 157 -31.59 4.09 4.09
N ASN A 158 -31.95 5.21 4.74
CA ASN A 158 -32.34 5.20 6.15
C ASN A 158 -33.61 4.37 6.40
N ALA A 159 -34.61 4.44 5.51
CA ALA A 159 -35.84 3.65 5.62
C ALA A 159 -35.60 2.14 5.42
N GLN A 160 -34.69 1.74 4.52
CA GLN A 160 -34.35 0.34 4.29
C GLN A 160 -33.39 -0.23 5.34
N ALA A 161 -32.46 0.59 5.87
CA ALA A 161 -31.63 0.25 7.03
C ALA A 161 -32.48 -0.05 8.28
N ALA A 162 -33.58 0.67 8.47
CA ALA A 162 -34.59 0.41 9.50
C ALA A 162 -35.61 -0.71 9.15
N GLY A 163 -35.44 -1.38 8.00
CA GLY A 163 -36.36 -2.39 7.47
C GLY A 163 -35.70 -3.76 7.31
N ASP A 164 -35.57 -4.21 6.06
CA ASP A 164 -35.01 -5.51 5.64
C ASP A 164 -33.48 -5.50 5.43
N GLY A 165 -32.82 -4.35 5.61
CA GLY A 165 -31.37 -4.20 5.43
C GLY A 165 -30.90 -4.36 3.98
N THR A 166 -31.79 -4.25 3.00
CA THR A 166 -31.44 -4.28 1.56
C THR A 166 -31.97 -3.03 0.87
N VAL A 167 -31.20 -2.47 -0.06
CA VAL A 167 -31.70 -1.36 -0.89
C VAL A 167 -31.47 -1.67 -2.36
N SER A 168 -32.57 -1.83 -3.09
CA SER A 168 -32.59 -1.97 -4.54
C SER A 168 -33.04 -0.67 -5.21
N PHE A 169 -32.24 -0.20 -6.17
CA PHE A 169 -32.57 0.91 -7.05
C PHE A 169 -32.88 0.40 -8.46
N VAL A 170 -33.81 1.06 -9.14
CA VAL A 170 -33.88 1.06 -10.60
C VAL A 170 -33.59 2.46 -11.13
N LEU A 171 -32.64 2.55 -12.06
CA LEU A 171 -32.19 3.77 -12.69
C LEU A 171 -32.88 3.96 -14.04
N GLN A 172 -33.49 5.13 -14.20
CA GLN A 172 -34.15 5.58 -15.43
C GLN A 172 -33.72 7.02 -15.74
N GLU A 173 -34.07 7.53 -16.91
CA GLU A 173 -33.79 8.92 -17.29
C GLU A 173 -35.08 9.66 -17.68
N VAL A 174 -35.11 10.99 -17.53
CA VAL A 174 -36.31 11.79 -17.81
C VAL A 174 -36.62 11.90 -19.33
N VAL A 175 -35.60 11.79 -20.18
CA VAL A 175 -35.71 11.96 -21.64
C VAL A 175 -34.86 10.90 -22.34
N GLY A 176 -35.43 10.23 -23.35
CA GLY A 176 -34.78 9.19 -24.15
C GLY A 176 -33.50 9.62 -24.85
N LYS A 177 -32.39 9.44 -24.15
CA LYS A 177 -31.01 9.54 -24.62
C LYS A 177 -30.40 8.13 -24.58
N TYR A 178 -29.08 8.06 -24.56
CA TYR A 178 -28.37 6.82 -24.32
C TYR A 178 -27.34 7.11 -23.24
N THR A 179 -27.60 6.60 -22.06
CA THR A 179 -26.73 6.76 -20.89
C THR A 179 -25.96 5.45 -20.70
N THR A 180 -24.63 5.56 -20.65
CA THR A 180 -23.72 4.46 -20.33
C THR A 180 -23.19 4.71 -18.93
N LEU A 181 -23.40 3.76 -18.02
CA LEU A 181 -22.78 3.74 -16.69
C LEU A 181 -21.86 2.51 -16.60
N VAL A 182 -20.88 2.56 -15.69
CA VAL A 182 -20.05 1.40 -15.34
C VAL A 182 -20.83 0.44 -14.43
N SER A 183 -20.57 -0.87 -14.54
CA SER A 183 -21.13 -1.94 -13.69
C SER A 183 -20.11 -2.47 -12.68
N SER A 184 -20.48 -3.45 -11.83
CA SER A 184 -19.53 -4.12 -10.94
C SER A 184 -18.46 -4.96 -11.66
N GLU A 185 -18.68 -5.36 -12.92
CA GLU A 185 -17.70 -6.07 -13.75
C GLU A 185 -16.72 -5.10 -14.42
N GLY A 186 -16.96 -3.79 -14.30
CA GLY A 186 -16.01 -2.75 -14.71
C GLY A 186 -14.75 -2.79 -13.85
N SER A 187 -13.58 -2.70 -14.48
CA SER A 187 -12.27 -2.77 -13.80
C SER A 187 -11.93 -1.54 -12.96
N ALA A 188 -12.70 -0.45 -13.08
CA ALA A 188 -12.56 0.78 -12.30
C ALA A 188 -13.94 1.45 -12.12
N ASN A 189 -14.08 2.26 -11.08
CA ASN A 189 -15.27 3.08 -10.79
C ASN A 189 -16.65 2.35 -10.78
N PRO A 190 -16.78 1.15 -10.17
CA PRO A 190 -18.07 0.45 -10.09
C PRO A 190 -19.10 1.20 -9.22
N PRO A 191 -20.41 0.90 -9.36
CA PRO A 191 -21.47 1.51 -8.57
C PRO A 191 -21.26 1.33 -7.06
N ARG A 192 -21.34 2.44 -6.30
CA ARG A 192 -21.11 2.45 -4.85
C ARG A 192 -22.10 3.31 -4.10
N LEU A 193 -22.35 2.96 -2.85
CA LEU A 193 -23.24 3.67 -1.93
C LEU A 193 -22.42 4.18 -0.73
N ASP A 194 -22.22 5.49 -0.68
CA ASP A 194 -21.43 6.17 0.35
C ASP A 194 -22.34 6.72 1.45
N VAL A 195 -22.24 6.14 2.65
CA VAL A 195 -23.15 6.37 3.78
C VAL A 195 -22.43 7.05 4.94
N THR A 196 -22.93 8.19 5.40
CA THR A 196 -22.47 8.86 6.63
C THR A 196 -23.44 8.56 7.77
N LEU A 197 -22.90 8.26 8.95
CA LEU A 197 -23.67 7.94 10.15
C LEU A 197 -23.57 9.05 11.21
N SER A 198 -24.62 9.21 12.02
CA SER A 198 -24.60 10.09 13.19
C SER A 198 -23.63 9.55 14.24
N GLY A 199 -22.54 10.28 14.50
CA GLY A 199 -21.73 10.04 15.69
C GLY A 199 -22.55 10.24 16.96
N GLY A 200 -22.40 9.33 17.92
CA GLY A 200 -23.05 9.40 19.23
C GLY A 200 -24.24 8.45 19.43
N GLY A 201 -23.99 7.14 19.33
CA GLY A 201 -24.88 6.09 19.81
C GLY A 201 -26.07 5.78 18.90
N THR A 202 -26.18 4.53 18.46
CA THR A 202 -27.51 3.93 18.28
C THR A 202 -28.22 3.92 19.63
N GLY A 203 -29.56 3.83 19.65
CA GLY A 203 -30.33 3.83 20.91
C GLY A 203 -30.15 2.60 21.80
N ASP A 204 -29.11 1.81 21.55
CA ASP A 204 -28.76 0.58 22.23
C ASP A 204 -27.82 0.84 23.39
N THR A 205 -28.28 0.52 24.60
CA THR A 205 -27.51 0.66 25.84
C THR A 205 -27.10 -0.69 26.42
N GLN A 206 -27.30 -1.78 25.67
CA GLN A 206 -26.92 -3.12 26.10
C GLN A 206 -25.55 -3.45 25.50
N ALA A 207 -24.65 -3.95 26.34
CA ALA A 207 -23.35 -4.39 25.89
C ALA A 207 -23.41 -5.83 25.34
N PRO A 208 -22.64 -6.14 24.29
CA PRO A 208 -22.46 -7.51 23.83
C PRO A 208 -22.07 -8.49 24.93
N THR A 209 -22.45 -9.75 24.73
CA THR A 209 -21.98 -10.86 25.57
C THR A 209 -20.44 -10.96 25.58
N VAL A 210 -19.87 -11.37 26.71
CA VAL A 210 -18.41 -11.57 26.85
C VAL A 210 -17.95 -12.72 25.93
N PRO A 211 -16.91 -12.54 25.09
CA PRO A 211 -16.41 -13.61 24.21
C PRO A 211 -15.98 -14.85 24.99
N ALA A 212 -16.51 -16.00 24.61
CA ALA A 212 -16.22 -17.29 25.23
C ALA A 212 -15.13 -18.07 24.47
N ASN A 213 -14.54 -19.07 25.12
CA ASN A 213 -13.58 -20.01 24.52
C ASN A 213 -12.41 -19.34 23.78
N LEU A 214 -11.86 -18.24 24.31
CA LEU A 214 -10.62 -17.67 23.80
C LEU A 214 -9.50 -18.72 23.89
N THR A 215 -8.75 -18.85 22.81
CA THR A 215 -7.57 -19.71 22.67
C THR A 215 -6.42 -18.87 22.10
N ALA A 216 -5.19 -19.23 22.48
CA ALA A 216 -3.97 -18.63 21.97
C ALA A 216 -2.93 -19.74 21.76
N THR A 217 -2.47 -19.90 20.53
CA THR A 217 -1.55 -20.96 20.10
C THR A 217 -0.32 -20.31 19.49
N ALA A 218 0.83 -20.44 20.13
CA ALA A 218 2.10 -20.07 19.50
C ALA A 218 2.35 -20.97 18.28
N VAL A 219 2.61 -20.35 17.12
CA VAL A 219 2.87 -21.06 15.86
C VAL A 219 4.29 -20.83 15.32
N SER A 220 4.99 -19.80 15.79
CA SER A 220 6.40 -19.56 15.46
C SER A 220 7.15 -18.91 16.65
N SER A 221 8.38 -18.46 16.38
CA SER A 221 9.16 -17.62 17.29
C SER A 221 8.59 -16.21 17.45
N SER A 222 7.81 -15.75 16.47
CA SER A 222 7.32 -14.37 16.32
C SER A 222 5.79 -14.25 16.26
N GLN A 223 5.05 -15.36 16.31
CA GLN A 223 3.61 -15.39 16.05
C GLN A 223 2.80 -16.28 17.01
N VAL A 224 1.69 -15.73 17.47
CA VAL A 224 0.60 -16.43 18.18
C VAL A 224 -0.69 -16.28 17.36
N ASN A 225 -1.37 -17.38 17.10
CA ASN A 225 -2.71 -17.38 16.50
C ASN A 225 -3.77 -17.48 17.59
N LEU A 226 -4.83 -16.69 17.48
CA LEU A 226 -5.92 -16.60 18.44
C LEU A 226 -7.27 -16.88 17.78
N GLY A 227 -8.19 -17.48 18.55
CA GLY A 227 -9.58 -17.69 18.14
C GLY A 227 -10.51 -17.78 19.35
N TRP A 228 -11.74 -17.33 19.19
CA TRP A 228 -12.79 -17.32 20.22
C TRP A 228 -14.15 -17.68 19.62
N SER A 229 -15.14 -17.94 20.47
CA SER A 229 -16.54 -18.08 20.06
C SER A 229 -17.17 -16.70 19.85
N ALA A 230 -18.04 -16.59 18.85
CA ALA A 230 -18.76 -15.34 18.57
C ALA A 230 -19.60 -14.90 19.78
N SER A 231 -19.52 -13.61 20.11
CA SER A 231 -20.46 -12.95 21.00
C SER A 231 -21.79 -12.72 20.29
N SER A 232 -22.90 -12.88 21.00
CA SER A 232 -24.20 -12.33 20.62
C SER A 232 -24.45 -10.96 21.25
N ASP A 233 -25.33 -10.21 20.62
CA ASP A 233 -25.79 -8.87 20.98
C ASP A 233 -27.23 -8.68 20.43
N ASN A 234 -27.97 -7.66 20.90
CA ASN A 234 -29.35 -7.38 20.46
C ASN A 234 -29.47 -6.50 19.21
N VAL A 235 -28.45 -5.73 18.84
CA VAL A 235 -28.38 -5.05 17.53
C VAL A 235 -27.29 -5.68 16.66
N GLY A 236 -26.10 -5.92 17.20
CA GLY A 236 -25.06 -6.67 16.52
C GLY A 236 -23.64 -6.33 16.95
N VAL A 237 -22.80 -7.36 17.06
CA VAL A 237 -21.36 -7.23 17.31
C VAL A 237 -20.65 -6.78 16.04
N THR A 238 -20.03 -5.59 16.07
CA THR A 238 -19.26 -5.01 14.96
C THR A 238 -17.82 -5.52 14.93
N GLY A 239 -17.32 -6.01 16.06
CA GLY A 239 -16.01 -6.62 16.16
C GLY A 239 -15.56 -6.85 17.60
N TYR A 240 -14.25 -6.99 17.77
CA TYR A 240 -13.62 -7.42 19.01
C TYR A 240 -12.33 -6.63 19.25
N ALA A 241 -12.17 -6.05 20.43
CA ALA A 241 -10.93 -5.42 20.87
C ALA A 241 -10.02 -6.46 21.53
N LEU A 242 -8.96 -6.86 20.82
CA LEU A 242 -7.92 -7.75 21.35
C LEU A 242 -6.92 -6.95 22.19
N HIS A 243 -6.60 -7.48 23.36
CA HIS A 243 -5.62 -6.94 24.30
C HIS A 243 -4.48 -7.93 24.50
N ARG A 244 -3.24 -7.43 24.56
CA ARG A 244 -2.02 -8.17 24.92
C ARG A 244 -1.41 -7.54 26.17
N ASP A 245 -1.16 -8.36 27.19
CA ASP A 245 -0.61 -7.93 28.48
C ASP A 245 -1.39 -6.77 29.11
N ASN A 246 -2.73 -6.88 29.03
CA ASN A 246 -3.75 -5.90 29.39
C ASN A 246 -3.73 -4.57 28.61
N VAL A 247 -2.81 -4.38 27.67
CA VAL A 247 -2.78 -3.22 26.75
C VAL A 247 -3.60 -3.53 25.50
N PHE A 248 -4.35 -2.56 24.98
CA PHE A 248 -5.06 -2.71 23.71
C PHE A 248 -4.07 -2.93 22.55
N LEU A 249 -4.31 -3.95 21.74
CA LEU A 249 -3.46 -4.31 20.59
C LEU A 249 -4.10 -3.87 19.27
N LYS A 250 -5.33 -4.31 18.99
CA LYS A 250 -6.08 -3.99 17.76
C LYS A 250 -7.55 -4.40 17.85
N ASN A 251 -8.36 -3.84 16.96
CA ASN A 251 -9.71 -4.34 16.68
C ASN A 251 -9.66 -5.47 15.61
N VAL A 252 -10.62 -6.39 15.68
CA VAL A 252 -10.78 -7.53 14.77
C VAL A 252 -12.27 -7.70 14.45
N SER A 253 -12.66 -7.81 13.18
CA SER A 253 -14.06 -8.02 12.78
C SER A 253 -14.50 -9.49 12.85
N GLY A 254 -13.59 -10.43 12.57
CA GLY A 254 -13.82 -11.87 12.74
C GLY A 254 -13.55 -12.37 14.16
N THR A 255 -13.81 -13.66 14.41
CA THR A 255 -13.60 -14.32 15.71
C THR A 255 -12.22 -15.00 15.84
N SER A 256 -11.26 -14.59 15.02
CA SER A 256 -9.87 -15.09 15.04
C SER A 256 -8.90 -14.07 14.44
N THR A 257 -7.63 -14.12 14.86
CA THR A 257 -6.57 -13.28 14.31
C THR A 257 -5.19 -13.87 14.63
N SER A 258 -4.15 -13.46 13.90
CA SER A 258 -2.77 -13.63 14.33
C SER A 258 -2.28 -12.38 15.08
N ASP A 259 -1.37 -12.57 16.02
CA ASP A 259 -0.49 -11.56 16.56
C ASP A 259 0.96 -11.90 16.17
N THR A 260 1.72 -10.91 15.71
CA THR A 260 2.96 -11.10 14.93
C THR A 260 4.02 -10.07 15.32
N GLY A 261 5.30 -10.37 15.05
CA GLY A 261 6.43 -9.53 15.46
C GLY A 261 6.76 -9.67 16.95
N LEU A 262 6.36 -10.78 17.57
CA LEU A 262 6.63 -11.11 18.96
C LEU A 262 8.11 -11.47 19.18
N ALA A 263 8.58 -11.32 20.41
CA ALA A 263 9.88 -11.83 20.82
C ALA A 263 9.81 -13.35 21.03
N ALA A 264 10.89 -14.06 20.71
CA ALA A 264 11.00 -15.52 20.92
C ALA A 264 11.05 -15.88 22.42
N SER A 265 10.67 -17.12 22.75
CA SER A 265 10.67 -17.67 24.12
C SER A 265 9.91 -16.82 25.15
N THR A 266 8.97 -15.98 24.72
CA THR A 266 8.32 -14.96 25.55
C THR A 266 6.84 -15.31 25.77
N THR A 267 6.40 -15.27 27.02
CA THR A 267 5.00 -15.52 27.38
C THR A 267 4.20 -14.25 27.28
N TYR A 268 3.21 -14.25 26.39
CA TYR A 268 2.24 -13.18 26.22
C TYR A 268 0.89 -13.61 26.79
N SER A 269 0.20 -12.68 27.44
CA SER A 269 -1.16 -12.86 27.94
C SER A 269 -2.16 -12.12 27.06
N TYR A 270 -3.31 -12.75 26.81
CA TYR A 270 -4.31 -12.24 25.87
C TYR A 270 -5.71 -12.29 26.47
N SER A 271 -6.47 -11.22 26.26
CA SER A 271 -7.92 -11.19 26.51
C SER A 271 -8.62 -10.40 25.40
N VAL A 272 -9.90 -10.71 25.16
CA VAL A 272 -10.68 -10.08 24.09
C VAL A 272 -12.05 -9.66 24.62
N ARG A 273 -12.55 -8.49 24.18
CA ARG A 273 -13.92 -8.04 24.46
C ARG A 273 -14.63 -7.69 23.17
N ALA A 274 -15.94 -7.89 23.11
CA ALA A 274 -16.76 -7.53 21.97
C ALA A 274 -17.11 -6.03 21.96
N LEU A 275 -17.44 -5.53 20.77
CA LEU A 275 -17.83 -4.16 20.44
C LEU A 275 -19.11 -4.22 19.60
N ASP A 276 -20.01 -3.25 19.75
CA ASP A 276 -21.22 -3.09 18.95
C ASP A 276 -21.16 -1.85 18.03
N ALA A 277 -22.29 -1.44 17.45
CA ALA A 277 -22.42 -0.23 16.65
C ALA A 277 -22.77 1.03 17.48
N ALA A 278 -23.15 0.87 18.74
CA ALA A 278 -23.50 1.96 19.66
C ALA A 278 -22.25 2.59 20.31
N GLY A 279 -21.21 1.78 20.51
CA GLY A 279 -20.05 2.08 21.32
C GLY A 279 -20.04 1.38 22.68
N ASN A 280 -20.99 0.48 22.99
CA ASN A 280 -20.87 -0.35 24.18
C ASN A 280 -19.82 -1.45 23.93
N SER A 281 -19.31 -2.03 25.02
CA SER A 281 -18.32 -3.09 24.95
C SER A 281 -18.53 -4.08 26.09
N SER A 282 -18.32 -5.36 25.81
CA SER A 282 -18.41 -6.41 26.82
C SER A 282 -17.33 -6.27 27.89
N GLY A 283 -17.47 -6.99 29.00
CA GLY A 283 -16.29 -7.33 29.81
C GLY A 283 -15.25 -8.10 28.99
N ASN A 284 -13.98 -8.09 29.43
CA ASN A 284 -12.95 -8.94 28.84
C ASN A 284 -13.28 -10.43 29.04
N SER A 285 -12.90 -11.27 28.07
CA SER A 285 -12.87 -12.72 28.19
C SER A 285 -11.99 -13.17 29.37
N ALA A 286 -12.08 -14.45 29.72
CA ALA A 286 -11.00 -15.08 30.48
C ALA A 286 -9.66 -14.87 29.75
N THR A 287 -8.61 -14.53 30.51
CA THR A 287 -7.25 -14.35 29.97
C THR A 287 -6.63 -15.71 29.68
N VAL A 288 -6.02 -15.86 28.51
CA VAL A 288 -5.17 -17.01 28.15
C VAL A 288 -3.73 -16.57 27.96
N THR A 289 -2.78 -17.50 28.05
CA THR A 289 -1.36 -17.25 27.82
C THR A 289 -0.81 -18.15 26.72
N ALA A 290 0.07 -17.59 25.89
CA ALA A 290 0.85 -18.35 24.93
C ALA A 290 2.32 -17.92 25.04
N THR A 291 3.22 -18.89 25.18
CA THR A 291 4.66 -18.68 25.09
C THR A 291 5.08 -18.90 23.64
N THR A 292 5.65 -17.88 22.99
CA THR A 292 6.24 -18.04 21.67
C THR A 292 7.31 -19.13 21.69
N SER A 293 7.47 -19.83 20.58
CA SER A 293 8.56 -20.81 20.45
C SER A 293 9.90 -20.11 20.66
N SER A 294 10.92 -20.88 21.08
CA SER A 294 12.29 -20.44 20.85
C SER A 294 12.52 -20.23 19.34
N GLY A 295 13.50 -19.40 18.99
CA GLY A 295 13.90 -19.13 17.59
C GLY A 295 14.57 -20.32 16.88
N GLY A 296 14.11 -21.54 17.15
CA GLY A 296 14.76 -22.79 16.78
C GLY A 296 13.83 -24.00 16.70
N GLY A 297 12.64 -23.82 16.11
CA GLY A 297 11.79 -24.93 15.70
C GLY A 297 12.38 -25.67 14.48
N THR A 298 13.33 -26.58 14.72
CA THR A 298 13.98 -27.52 13.77
C THR A 298 14.79 -26.89 12.63
N SER A 299 14.25 -25.90 11.91
CA SER A 299 14.87 -25.22 10.75
C SER A 299 16.21 -24.57 11.09
N CYS A 300 16.32 -23.96 12.27
CA CYS A 300 17.50 -23.20 12.71
C CYS A 300 18.64 -24.05 13.31
N THR A 301 18.69 -25.34 12.99
CA THR A 301 19.80 -26.21 13.44
C THR A 301 21.11 -25.71 12.85
N ASN A 302 22.11 -25.45 13.72
CA ASN A 302 23.40 -24.81 13.38
C ASN A 302 23.31 -23.35 12.87
N ALA A 303 22.19 -22.65 13.07
CA ALA A 303 22.06 -21.24 12.70
C ALA A 303 22.99 -20.33 13.54
N LEU A 304 23.64 -19.38 12.89
CA LEU A 304 24.57 -18.42 13.50
C LEU A 304 23.79 -17.33 14.23
N ALA A 305 24.21 -17.03 15.47
CA ALA A 305 23.50 -16.15 16.39
C ALA A 305 24.39 -15.02 16.97
N SER A 306 25.48 -14.64 16.30
CA SER A 306 26.28 -13.47 16.69
C SER A 306 27.06 -12.86 15.52
N THR A 307 27.24 -11.53 15.50
CA THR A 307 28.02 -10.81 14.47
C THR A 307 29.38 -11.45 14.20
N ALA A 308 30.13 -11.80 15.25
CA ALA A 308 31.45 -12.39 15.11
C ALA A 308 31.43 -13.74 14.38
N SER A 309 30.42 -14.59 14.64
CA SER A 309 30.24 -15.85 13.92
C SER A 309 29.83 -15.63 12.46
N ILE A 310 28.95 -14.66 12.18
CA ILE A 310 28.48 -14.33 10.83
C ILE A 310 29.62 -13.77 9.97
N GLN A 311 30.34 -12.76 10.45
CA GLN A 311 31.51 -12.22 9.75
C GLN A 311 32.60 -13.28 9.52
N THR A 312 32.79 -14.21 10.47
CA THR A 312 33.76 -15.31 10.31
C THR A 312 33.30 -16.31 9.25
N ALA A 313 32.01 -16.64 9.18
CA ALA A 313 31.47 -17.50 8.13
C ALA A 313 31.59 -16.85 6.74
N LEU A 314 31.27 -15.56 6.61
CA LEU A 314 31.37 -14.81 5.36
C LEU A 314 32.82 -14.76 4.83
N LYS A 315 33.81 -14.48 5.69
CA LYS A 315 35.24 -14.49 5.34
C LYS A 315 35.76 -15.86 4.90
N ASN A 316 35.19 -16.94 5.45
CA ASN A 316 35.64 -18.32 5.24
C ASN A 316 34.74 -19.10 4.27
N ALA A 317 33.83 -18.42 3.57
CA ALA A 317 32.88 -19.06 2.66
C ALA A 317 33.57 -19.73 1.46
N ALA A 318 32.93 -20.79 0.95
CA ALA A 318 33.38 -21.58 -0.19
C ALA A 318 32.15 -22.09 -0.98
N PRO A 319 32.27 -22.42 -2.27
CA PRO A 319 31.15 -22.89 -3.09
C PRO A 319 30.31 -23.99 -2.42
N GLY A 320 28.99 -23.79 -2.37
CA GLY A 320 28.04 -24.70 -1.72
C GLY A 320 27.86 -24.49 -0.21
N ALA A 321 28.55 -23.53 0.42
CA ALA A 321 28.35 -23.21 1.82
C ALA A 321 26.97 -22.58 2.08
N VAL A 322 26.31 -23.01 3.16
CA VAL A 322 25.05 -22.43 3.64
C VAL A 322 25.27 -21.74 4.98
N ILE A 323 25.35 -20.42 4.94
CA ILE A 323 25.47 -19.53 6.10
C ILE A 323 24.05 -19.21 6.59
N LEU A 324 23.58 -20.05 7.51
CA LEU A 324 22.25 -19.96 8.10
C LEU A 324 22.27 -18.99 9.30
N LEU A 325 21.34 -18.03 9.35
CA LEU A 325 21.23 -17.03 10.42
C LEU A 325 19.99 -17.29 11.29
N ALA A 326 20.14 -17.15 12.61
CA ALA A 326 19.04 -17.23 13.56
C ALA A 326 18.25 -15.91 13.60
N PRO A 327 16.98 -15.88 14.02
CA PRO A 327 16.25 -14.64 14.26
C PRO A 327 16.96 -13.77 15.30
N GLY A 328 17.13 -12.49 14.98
CA GLY A 328 17.83 -11.53 15.84
C GLY A 328 18.41 -10.37 15.06
N THR A 329 18.98 -9.42 15.79
CA THR A 329 19.61 -8.21 15.25
C THR A 329 21.11 -8.25 15.48
N TYR A 330 21.88 -8.14 14.40
CA TYR A 330 23.33 -8.30 14.38
C TYR A 330 23.98 -6.99 13.96
N THR A 331 24.44 -6.21 14.95
CA THR A 331 25.21 -5.00 14.70
C THR A 331 26.58 -5.38 14.13
N GLY A 332 26.82 -5.03 12.87
CA GLY A 332 28.08 -5.28 12.17
C GLY A 332 29.22 -4.38 12.65
N ASN A 333 30.45 -4.74 12.30
CA ASN A 333 31.64 -3.98 12.65
C ASN A 333 32.65 -4.02 11.50
N ARG A 334 32.89 -2.86 10.88
CA ARG A 334 33.79 -2.69 9.72
C ARG A 334 35.24 -3.08 10.04
N GLY A 335 35.69 -2.89 11.28
CA GLY A 335 37.03 -3.30 11.74
C GLY A 335 37.22 -4.81 11.89
N THR A 336 36.16 -5.61 11.81
CA THR A 336 36.22 -7.08 11.92
C THR A 336 35.57 -7.84 10.77
N SER A 337 34.88 -7.15 9.85
CA SER A 337 34.24 -7.77 8.67
C SER A 337 35.25 -8.40 7.72
N GLY A 338 36.43 -7.79 7.56
CA GLY A 338 37.47 -8.22 6.62
C GLY A 338 37.31 -7.66 5.21
N ASP A 339 36.52 -6.60 5.06
CA ASP A 339 36.41 -5.84 3.82
C ASP A 339 37.74 -5.11 3.50
N PRO A 340 38.36 -5.31 2.32
CA PRO A 340 39.53 -4.56 1.87
C PRO A 340 39.30 -3.05 1.70
N GLY A 341 38.09 -2.63 1.32
CA GLY A 341 37.70 -1.21 1.23
C GLY A 341 37.32 -0.62 2.60
N GLY A 342 36.89 -1.46 3.53
CA GLY A 342 36.57 -1.08 4.91
C GLY A 342 35.19 -0.43 5.12
N GLN A 343 34.28 -0.47 4.13
CA GLN A 343 32.91 0.05 4.27
C GLN A 343 31.91 -1.01 4.78
N GLY A 344 32.07 -2.27 4.38
CA GLY A 344 31.17 -3.37 4.69
C GLY A 344 31.11 -3.71 6.18
N LEU A 345 29.93 -3.54 6.78
CA LEU A 345 29.58 -4.04 8.11
C LEU A 345 29.54 -5.57 8.14
N PHE A 346 29.03 -6.16 7.06
CA PHE A 346 29.15 -7.56 6.68
C PHE A 346 29.72 -7.62 5.26
N TYR A 347 30.69 -8.49 5.01
CA TYR A 347 31.43 -8.51 3.74
C TYR A 347 31.79 -9.93 3.30
N SER A 348 31.74 -10.21 1.99
CA SER A 348 32.49 -11.32 1.40
C SER A 348 32.92 -11.09 -0.05
N GLY A 349 34.21 -11.35 -0.31
CA GLY A 349 34.80 -11.52 -1.63
C GLY A 349 35.15 -12.98 -1.92
N LYS A 350 34.19 -13.89 -1.67
CA LYS A 350 34.29 -15.32 -2.00
C LYS A 350 33.26 -15.62 -3.08
N SER A 351 33.65 -16.23 -4.19
CA SER A 351 32.70 -16.66 -5.21
C SER A 351 32.20 -18.09 -4.94
N GLY A 352 30.92 -18.33 -5.19
CA GLY A 352 30.34 -19.65 -5.42
C GLY A 352 30.57 -20.12 -6.87
N THR A 353 29.73 -21.03 -7.33
CA THR A 353 29.58 -21.36 -8.76
C THR A 353 28.11 -21.54 -9.11
N ALA A 354 27.77 -21.55 -10.41
CA ALA A 354 26.41 -21.82 -10.88
C ALA A 354 25.79 -23.13 -10.35
N THR A 355 26.60 -24.14 -10.04
CA THR A 355 26.18 -25.44 -9.48
C THR A 355 26.32 -25.53 -7.96
N SER A 356 27.20 -24.71 -7.36
CA SER A 356 27.49 -24.66 -5.93
C SER A 356 27.51 -23.20 -5.45
N PRO A 357 26.35 -22.50 -5.43
CA PRO A 357 26.27 -21.12 -4.95
C PRO A 357 26.59 -21.03 -3.46
N ILE A 358 26.92 -19.83 -2.98
CA ILE A 358 27.06 -19.57 -1.53
C ILE A 358 25.76 -18.97 -1.03
N ILE A 359 25.11 -19.60 -0.06
CA ILE A 359 23.79 -19.18 0.43
C ILE A 359 23.94 -18.48 1.78
N LEU A 360 23.45 -17.25 1.90
CA LEU A 360 23.35 -16.48 3.14
C LEU A 360 21.87 -16.23 3.44
N LYS A 361 21.30 -16.83 4.49
CA LYS A 361 19.85 -16.73 4.71
C LYS A 361 19.39 -16.82 6.16
N SER A 362 18.20 -16.29 6.45
CA SER A 362 17.49 -16.63 7.70
C SER A 362 17.05 -18.11 7.70
N CYS A 363 16.94 -18.69 8.90
CA CYS A 363 16.27 -19.98 9.10
C CYS A 363 14.75 -19.86 9.32
N ASP A 364 14.26 -18.66 9.60
CA ASP A 364 12.85 -18.32 9.82
C ASP A 364 12.51 -17.07 9.00
N PRO A 365 11.96 -17.21 7.77
CA PRO A 365 11.55 -16.08 6.95
C PRO A 365 10.36 -15.28 7.53
N ALA A 366 9.63 -15.84 8.50
CA ALA A 366 8.60 -15.11 9.26
C ALA A 366 9.18 -14.33 10.45
N ASN A 367 10.50 -14.45 10.69
CA ASN A 367 11.25 -13.63 11.63
C ASN A 367 12.68 -13.35 11.11
N PRO A 368 12.85 -12.58 10.00
CA PRO A 368 14.13 -12.40 9.33
C PRO A 368 15.25 -11.92 10.24
N ALA A 369 16.40 -12.58 10.15
CA ALA A 369 17.64 -12.08 10.74
C ALA A 369 18.00 -10.71 10.16
N THR A 370 18.37 -9.78 11.04
CA THR A 370 18.56 -8.36 10.71
C THR A 370 20.03 -7.99 10.83
N LEU A 371 20.67 -7.67 9.70
CA LEU A 371 22.01 -7.11 9.64
C LEU A 371 21.89 -5.58 9.79
N THR A 372 22.55 -5.00 10.80
CA THR A 372 22.44 -3.55 11.08
C THR A 372 23.80 -2.88 11.27
N GLY A 373 23.89 -1.61 10.90
CA GLY A 373 24.93 -0.71 11.40
C GLY A 373 24.50 -0.01 12.69
N THR A 374 25.19 1.10 12.99
CA THR A 374 24.90 2.02 14.12
C THR A 374 24.59 3.45 13.68
N SER A 375 24.71 3.75 12.38
CA SER A 375 24.56 5.09 11.81
C SER A 375 24.16 4.98 10.35
N VAL A 376 23.28 5.89 9.91
CA VAL A 376 23.01 6.13 8.47
C VAL A 376 24.01 7.13 7.85
N LYS A 377 24.98 7.61 8.63
CA LYS A 377 25.98 8.60 8.22
C LYS A 377 27.34 8.25 8.83
N ASP A 378 28.08 7.36 8.18
CA ASP A 378 29.44 6.98 8.58
C ASP A 378 30.28 6.33 7.45
N GLY A 379 29.76 6.26 6.22
CA GLY A 379 30.37 5.55 5.09
C GLY A 379 30.31 4.01 5.20
N SER A 380 29.36 3.45 5.96
CA SER A 380 29.14 2.00 6.03
C SER A 380 28.25 1.46 4.92
N TYR A 381 28.54 0.24 4.47
CA TYR A 381 27.64 -0.59 3.66
C TYR A 381 27.08 -1.69 4.57
N GLY A 382 25.76 -1.92 4.56
CA GLY A 382 25.10 -2.93 5.39
C GLY A 382 25.57 -4.35 5.07
N LEU A 383 25.56 -4.71 3.78
CA LEU A 383 26.19 -5.90 3.23
C LEU A 383 26.99 -5.51 1.98
N HIS A 384 28.22 -5.99 1.86
CA HIS A 384 29.09 -5.74 0.71
C HIS A 384 29.56 -7.08 0.10
N LEU A 385 29.30 -7.29 -1.18
CA LEU A 385 29.70 -8.49 -1.93
C LEU A 385 30.62 -8.11 -3.10
N THR A 386 31.76 -8.81 -3.18
CA THR A 386 32.72 -8.72 -4.30
C THR A 386 33.03 -10.10 -4.90
N GLY A 387 32.14 -11.07 -4.65
CA GLY A 387 32.20 -12.42 -5.20
C GLY A 387 30.95 -12.74 -6.00
N ASP A 388 31.02 -13.84 -6.74
CA ASP A 388 29.98 -14.31 -7.66
C ASP A 388 29.10 -15.40 -7.04
N PHE A 389 27.92 -15.63 -7.63
CA PHE A 389 27.01 -16.74 -7.28
C PHE A 389 26.61 -16.83 -5.80
N TRP A 390 26.40 -15.70 -5.13
CA TRP A 390 25.70 -15.64 -3.85
C TRP A 390 24.20 -15.81 -4.00
N GLN A 391 23.56 -16.31 -2.95
CA GLN A 391 22.11 -16.30 -2.75
C GLN A 391 21.83 -15.72 -1.36
N VAL A 392 21.61 -14.42 -1.28
CA VAL A 392 21.18 -13.71 -0.07
C VAL A 392 19.65 -13.82 0.00
N ARG A 393 19.12 -14.46 1.06
CA ARG A 393 17.69 -14.77 1.14
C ARG A 393 17.05 -14.53 2.50
N ASP A 394 15.83 -14.01 2.50
CA ASP A 394 14.98 -13.91 3.70
C ASP A 394 15.63 -13.08 4.83
N LEU A 395 16.26 -11.94 4.50
CA LEU A 395 17.09 -11.14 5.41
C LEU A 395 16.75 -9.65 5.41
N ARG A 396 16.94 -9.01 6.56
CA ARG A 396 16.86 -7.55 6.72
C ARG A 396 18.23 -6.90 6.70
N VAL A 397 18.33 -5.73 6.06
CA VAL A 397 19.53 -4.87 6.07
C VAL A 397 19.12 -3.43 6.38
N THR A 398 19.67 -2.85 7.45
CA THR A 398 19.22 -1.53 7.97
C THR A 398 20.32 -0.71 8.64
N THR A 399 20.08 0.59 8.80
CA THR A 399 20.86 1.50 9.67
C THR A 399 22.36 1.52 9.32
N ALA A 400 22.64 1.55 8.02
CA ALA A 400 23.95 1.76 7.43
C ALA A 400 23.85 2.99 6.50
N GLN A 401 24.99 3.53 6.03
CA GLN A 401 24.90 4.60 5.03
C GLN A 401 24.36 4.06 3.69
N LYS A 402 24.86 2.93 3.20
CA LYS A 402 24.32 2.24 2.02
C LYS A 402 23.84 0.83 2.39
N GLY A 403 22.84 0.30 1.70
CA GLY A 403 22.23 -1.00 2.04
C GLY A 403 23.06 -2.22 1.63
N ILE A 404 22.74 -2.82 0.48
CA ILE A 404 23.46 -3.95 -0.12
C ILE A 404 24.24 -3.45 -1.34
N ILE A 405 25.56 -3.52 -1.29
CA ILE A 405 26.46 -3.15 -2.38
C ILE A 405 27.05 -4.42 -3.01
N VAL A 406 26.97 -4.52 -4.33
CA VAL A 406 27.67 -5.51 -5.15
C VAL A 406 28.66 -4.76 -6.04
N ASP A 407 29.96 -4.97 -5.81
CA ASP A 407 31.08 -4.37 -6.55
C ASP A 407 31.84 -5.50 -7.27
N ASN A 408 31.90 -5.48 -8.61
CA ASN A 408 32.48 -6.56 -9.44
C ASN A 408 31.96 -7.99 -9.11
N GLY A 409 30.74 -8.12 -8.59
CA GLY A 409 30.12 -9.41 -8.24
C GLY A 409 29.08 -9.82 -9.27
N ASN A 410 29.16 -11.06 -9.77
CA ASN A 410 28.31 -11.53 -10.87
C ASN A 410 27.38 -12.69 -10.50
N HIS A 411 26.25 -12.80 -11.19
CA HIS A 411 25.27 -13.89 -11.00
C HIS A 411 24.76 -14.04 -9.54
N ASN A 412 24.78 -12.95 -8.76
CA ASN A 412 24.29 -12.96 -7.38
C ASN A 412 22.77 -12.77 -7.33
N LEU A 413 22.13 -13.46 -6.39
CA LEU A 413 20.70 -13.42 -6.15
C LEU A 413 20.40 -12.80 -4.78
N LEU A 414 19.64 -11.71 -4.76
CA LEU A 414 19.06 -11.06 -3.58
C LEU A 414 17.55 -11.34 -3.64
N SER A 415 17.04 -12.26 -2.82
CA SER A 415 15.67 -12.81 -2.97
C SER A 415 14.93 -12.80 -1.64
N GLY A 416 13.79 -12.11 -1.55
CA GLY A 416 13.07 -11.92 -0.29
C GLY A 416 13.84 -11.10 0.76
N VAL A 417 14.67 -10.13 0.34
CA VAL A 417 15.36 -9.23 1.26
C VAL A 417 14.52 -7.99 1.57
N GLU A 418 14.61 -7.48 2.80
CA GLU A 418 13.98 -6.23 3.22
C GLU A 418 15.08 -5.20 3.58
N VAL A 419 15.27 -4.19 2.73
CA VAL A 419 16.31 -3.17 2.93
C VAL A 419 15.65 -1.83 3.27
N HIS A 420 15.96 -1.28 4.43
CA HIS A 420 15.30 -0.08 4.92
C HIS A 420 16.15 0.79 5.86
N THR A 421 15.75 2.05 6.01
CA THR A 421 16.39 3.00 6.96
C THR A 421 17.90 3.13 6.71
N VAL A 422 18.26 3.47 5.48
CA VAL A 422 19.65 3.69 5.03
C VAL A 422 19.88 5.17 4.67
N GLY A 423 21.13 5.60 4.73
CA GLY A 423 21.51 7.01 4.55
C GLY A 423 21.43 7.53 3.12
N ASP A 424 21.84 6.69 2.19
CA ASP A 424 21.89 6.88 0.75
C ASP A 424 21.00 5.75 0.15
N GLU A 425 21.50 4.97 -0.81
CA GLU A 425 20.78 3.96 -1.60
C GLU A 425 20.66 2.59 -0.91
N ALA A 426 19.60 1.85 -1.23
CA ALA A 426 19.33 0.53 -0.64
C ALA A 426 20.01 -0.65 -1.34
N VAL A 427 20.04 -0.71 -2.68
CA VAL A 427 20.74 -1.78 -3.42
C VAL A 427 21.53 -1.16 -4.57
N HIS A 428 22.81 -1.55 -4.74
CA HIS A 428 23.66 -1.03 -5.81
C HIS A 428 24.37 -2.20 -6.53
N PHE A 429 24.19 -2.29 -7.85
CA PHE A 429 24.98 -3.16 -8.73
C PHE A 429 26.01 -2.30 -9.48
N ARG A 430 27.28 -2.38 -9.08
CA ARG A 430 28.34 -1.43 -9.43
C ARG A 430 29.61 -2.13 -9.90
N ASP A 431 30.54 -1.38 -10.51
CA ASP A 431 31.90 -1.84 -10.80
C ASP A 431 31.92 -3.12 -11.64
N GLY A 432 31.21 -3.12 -12.77
CA GLY A 432 31.09 -4.29 -13.67
C GLY A 432 30.13 -5.41 -13.22
N SER A 433 29.52 -5.32 -12.02
CA SER A 433 28.60 -6.33 -11.47
C SER A 433 27.45 -6.67 -12.43
N SER A 434 27.50 -7.86 -13.04
CA SER A 434 26.60 -8.27 -14.13
C SER A 434 25.79 -9.54 -13.81
N TYR A 435 24.64 -9.67 -14.48
CA TYR A 435 23.71 -10.81 -14.39
C TYR A 435 23.18 -11.11 -12.99
N ASN A 436 23.17 -10.10 -12.11
CA ASN A 436 22.62 -10.22 -10.76
C ASN A 436 21.09 -10.10 -10.78
N THR A 437 20.43 -10.48 -9.69
CA THR A 437 18.97 -10.40 -9.57
C THR A 437 18.55 -9.93 -8.18
N LEU A 438 17.75 -8.86 -8.13
CA LEU A 438 16.93 -8.49 -6.97
C LEU A 438 15.50 -8.97 -7.22
N GLU A 439 14.97 -9.89 -6.42
CA GLU A 439 13.63 -10.45 -6.61
C GLU A 439 12.81 -10.57 -5.33
N ALA A 440 11.48 -10.54 -5.44
CA ALA A 440 10.52 -10.79 -4.36
C ALA A 440 10.79 -9.98 -3.07
N SER A 441 11.46 -8.84 -3.20
CA SER A 441 12.09 -8.10 -2.11
C SER A 441 11.29 -6.85 -1.75
N ARG A 442 11.66 -6.19 -0.66
CA ARG A 442 10.99 -5.00 -0.15
C ARG A 442 12.00 -3.91 0.17
N ILE A 443 11.85 -2.77 -0.48
CA ILE A 443 12.75 -1.62 -0.33
C ILE A 443 11.93 -0.42 0.16
N HIS A 444 12.40 0.26 1.20
CA HIS A 444 11.79 1.51 1.67
C HIS A 444 12.79 2.35 2.45
N ASP A 445 12.42 3.58 2.82
CA ASP A 445 13.15 4.38 3.79
C ASP A 445 14.66 4.57 3.52
N THR A 446 15.02 4.83 2.27
CA THR A 446 16.36 5.27 1.85
C THR A 446 16.59 6.77 2.10
N GLY A 447 17.77 7.28 1.76
CA GLY A 447 18.06 8.71 1.73
C GLY A 447 18.02 9.43 3.09
N LYS A 448 18.12 8.69 4.21
CA LYS A 448 18.02 9.25 5.58
C LYS A 448 19.22 10.10 6.01
N TYR A 449 20.23 10.21 5.15
CA TYR A 449 21.34 11.15 5.28
C TYR A 449 21.42 12.08 4.06
N GLN A 450 21.39 11.56 2.84
CA GLN A 450 21.45 12.35 1.61
C GLN A 450 20.24 12.02 0.71
N PRO A 451 19.16 12.83 0.75
CA PRO A 451 17.92 12.55 0.02
C PRO A 451 18.12 12.37 -1.48
N GLN A 452 19.11 13.08 -2.05
CA GLN A 452 19.48 13.08 -3.45
C GLN A 452 20.31 11.87 -3.91
N TYR A 453 20.74 11.01 -2.98
CA TYR A 453 21.37 9.71 -3.23
C TYR A 453 20.56 8.60 -2.55
N GLY A 454 19.24 8.79 -2.43
CA GLY A 454 18.34 7.90 -1.71
C GLY A 454 17.63 6.92 -2.63
N GLU A 455 18.32 6.34 -3.61
CA GLU A 455 17.70 5.45 -4.61
C GLU A 455 17.28 4.11 -4.00
N GLY A 456 16.16 3.54 -4.46
CA GLY A 456 15.73 2.21 -4.03
C GLY A 456 16.68 1.10 -4.54
N ALA A 457 16.97 1.13 -5.84
CA ALA A 457 18.01 0.35 -6.48
C ALA A 457 18.79 1.22 -7.47
N TYR A 458 20.08 0.97 -7.60
CA TYR A 458 21.01 1.73 -8.43
C TYR A 458 21.81 0.75 -9.30
N VAL A 459 21.82 0.96 -10.61
CA VAL A 459 22.43 0.04 -11.59
C VAL A 459 23.46 0.79 -12.41
N GLY A 460 24.74 0.43 -12.27
CA GLY A 460 25.87 1.01 -13.00
C GLY A 460 26.65 2.03 -12.18
N SER A 461 27.05 3.12 -12.80
CA SER A 461 27.66 4.28 -12.13
C SER A 461 27.48 5.53 -12.97
N ASP A 462 27.40 6.69 -12.32
CA ASP A 462 27.55 7.97 -13.02
C ASP A 462 28.96 8.06 -13.61
N SER A 463 29.06 8.51 -14.87
CA SER A 463 30.28 8.56 -15.68
C SER A 463 31.45 9.36 -15.08
N SER A 464 31.22 10.18 -14.04
CA SER A 464 32.29 10.85 -13.28
C SER A 464 33.02 9.97 -12.27
N ASN A 465 32.54 8.74 -12.01
CA ASN A 465 33.13 7.80 -11.05
C ASN A 465 34.25 6.94 -11.64
N PRO A 466 35.18 6.41 -10.82
CA PRO A 466 36.33 5.60 -11.28
C PRO A 466 36.07 4.08 -11.35
N TYR A 467 34.81 3.65 -11.29
CA TYR A 467 34.40 2.25 -11.35
C TYR A 467 34.35 1.72 -12.80
N GLU A 468 34.11 0.43 -12.99
CA GLU A 468 33.61 -0.11 -14.27
C GLU A 468 32.10 0.12 -14.40
N HIS A 469 31.69 0.80 -15.48
CA HIS A 469 30.32 1.23 -15.75
C HIS A 469 29.53 0.18 -16.55
N VAL A 470 30.21 -0.72 -17.27
CA VAL A 470 29.58 -1.76 -18.09
C VAL A 470 28.99 -2.85 -17.19
N VAL A 471 27.72 -2.67 -16.80
CA VAL A 471 26.96 -3.65 -16.01
C VAL A 471 25.85 -4.25 -16.87
N ILE A 472 25.91 -5.57 -17.10
CA ILE A 472 25.10 -6.24 -18.13
C ILE A 472 24.04 -7.14 -17.50
N GLY A 473 22.80 -7.08 -18.00
CA GLY A 473 21.79 -8.11 -17.78
C GLY A 473 21.31 -8.26 -16.32
N ASN A 474 21.42 -7.20 -15.51
CA ASN A 474 20.91 -7.20 -14.13
C ASN A 474 19.38 -7.17 -14.13
N VAL A 475 18.76 -7.89 -13.20
CA VAL A 475 17.30 -8.05 -13.10
C VAL A 475 16.79 -7.49 -11.77
N ILE A 476 15.72 -6.70 -11.81
CA ILE A 476 14.97 -6.24 -10.66
C ILE A 476 13.52 -6.66 -10.89
N ARG A 477 13.01 -7.60 -10.08
CA ARG A 477 11.68 -8.17 -10.31
C ARG A 477 10.85 -8.37 -9.07
N THR A 478 9.53 -8.36 -9.22
CA THR A 478 8.54 -8.66 -8.17
C THR A 478 8.81 -7.94 -6.84
N THR A 479 9.47 -6.78 -6.90
CA THR A 479 10.04 -6.07 -5.75
C THR A 479 9.16 -4.88 -5.41
N VAL A 480 8.90 -4.69 -4.12
CA VAL A 480 7.99 -3.69 -3.59
C VAL A 480 8.80 -2.52 -3.04
N PHE A 481 8.89 -1.45 -3.81
CA PHE A 481 9.43 -0.15 -3.42
C PHE A 481 8.33 0.59 -2.66
N ALA A 482 8.30 0.39 -1.33
CA ALA A 482 7.12 0.62 -0.50
C ALA A 482 6.95 2.06 0.01
N GLY A 483 7.72 3.02 -0.50
CA GLY A 483 7.70 4.43 -0.12
C GLY A 483 8.78 4.80 0.89
N GLY A 484 8.82 6.06 1.32
CA GLY A 484 9.89 6.63 2.14
C GLY A 484 11.24 6.73 1.43
N ILE A 485 11.30 6.39 0.15
CA ILE A 485 12.45 6.48 -0.76
C ILE A 485 12.48 7.91 -1.32
N THR A 486 13.64 8.56 -1.31
CA THR A 486 13.74 10.02 -1.55
C THR A 486 14.30 10.39 -2.92
N ALA A 487 15.06 9.51 -3.56
CA ALA A 487 15.36 9.60 -4.98
C ALA A 487 14.44 8.65 -5.77
N GLU A 488 14.80 8.28 -7.00
CA GLU A 488 14.11 7.28 -7.81
C GLU A 488 13.97 5.93 -7.07
N HIS A 489 12.94 5.15 -7.39
CA HIS A 489 12.87 3.77 -6.91
C HIS A 489 13.94 2.91 -7.60
N ILE A 490 14.23 3.17 -8.87
CA ILE A 490 15.34 2.56 -9.60
C ILE A 490 16.04 3.64 -10.47
N ASP A 491 17.33 3.84 -10.29
CA ASP A 491 18.16 4.60 -11.24
C ASP A 491 19.04 3.61 -12.04
N ILE A 492 18.93 3.65 -13.36
CA ILE A 492 19.73 2.86 -14.29
C ILE A 492 20.67 3.80 -15.05
N LYS A 493 21.97 3.74 -14.77
CA LYS A 493 22.98 4.65 -15.32
C LYS A 493 23.41 4.31 -16.75
N GLU A 494 24.06 5.27 -17.37
CA GLU A 494 24.89 5.07 -18.56
C GLU A 494 25.87 3.89 -18.37
N GLY A 495 26.17 3.17 -19.46
CA GLY A 495 26.97 1.93 -19.42
C GLY A 495 26.21 0.68 -18.98
N ALA A 496 25.07 0.79 -18.28
CA ALA A 496 24.21 -0.34 -18.00
C ALA A 496 23.51 -0.84 -19.29
N ASP A 497 23.58 -2.15 -19.56
CA ASP A 497 23.06 -2.78 -20.78
C ASP A 497 22.10 -3.93 -20.44
N GLY A 498 20.92 -3.96 -21.05
CA GLY A 498 19.99 -5.09 -20.95
C GLY A 498 19.37 -5.28 -19.56
N THR A 499 19.22 -4.20 -18.78
CA THR A 499 18.59 -4.28 -17.45
C THR A 499 17.10 -4.60 -17.56
N LEU A 500 16.60 -5.52 -16.75
CA LEU A 500 15.18 -5.94 -16.76
C LEU A 500 14.49 -5.53 -15.46
N VAL A 501 13.39 -4.77 -15.57
CA VAL A 501 12.52 -4.36 -14.46
C VAL A 501 11.13 -4.97 -14.69
N GLU A 502 10.80 -6.09 -14.02
CA GLU A 502 9.55 -6.83 -14.27
C GLU A 502 8.66 -7.04 -13.03
N GLY A 503 7.36 -6.71 -13.12
CA GLY A 503 6.36 -7.03 -12.09
C GLY A 503 6.58 -6.36 -10.72
N CYS A 504 7.38 -5.30 -10.65
CA CYS A 504 7.63 -4.53 -9.43
C CYS A 504 6.42 -3.65 -9.04
N THR A 505 6.44 -3.12 -7.81
CA THR A 505 5.44 -2.17 -7.31
C THR A 505 6.11 -0.94 -6.72
N PHE A 506 5.70 0.24 -7.17
CA PHE A 506 6.30 1.54 -6.89
C PHE A 506 5.33 2.44 -6.12
N ASN A 507 5.68 2.81 -4.88
CA ASN A 507 4.95 3.79 -4.06
C ASN A 507 5.71 5.12 -4.01
N GLY A 508 5.26 6.11 -4.78
CA GLY A 508 5.90 7.42 -4.94
C GLY A 508 5.92 8.30 -3.70
N ALA A 509 5.23 7.92 -2.62
CA ALA A 509 5.24 8.66 -1.36
C ALA A 509 6.65 8.68 -0.74
N GLY A 510 7.33 9.83 -0.80
CA GLY A 510 8.68 10.03 -0.26
C GLY A 510 9.65 10.69 -1.25
N ILE A 511 9.43 10.50 -2.56
CA ILE A 511 10.30 11.01 -3.62
C ILE A 511 10.40 12.54 -3.52
N SER A 512 11.62 13.07 -3.51
CA SER A 512 11.92 14.43 -3.05
C SER A 512 11.97 15.48 -4.15
N GLY A 513 12.26 15.09 -5.40
CA GLY A 513 12.64 16.02 -6.47
C GLY A 513 14.00 16.69 -6.25
N GLU A 514 14.85 16.22 -5.34
CA GLU A 514 16.25 16.64 -5.27
C GLU A 514 17.07 15.97 -6.38
N ASN A 515 18.08 16.66 -6.93
CA ASN A 515 18.91 16.20 -8.05
C ASN A 515 18.15 15.75 -9.33
N SER A 516 16.89 16.20 -9.50
CA SER A 516 15.96 15.78 -10.57
C SER A 516 15.32 14.39 -10.38
N ALA A 517 15.33 13.85 -9.15
CA ALA A 517 14.62 12.62 -8.82
C ALA A 517 13.09 12.82 -8.81
N ASP A 518 12.50 12.76 -10.01
CA ASP A 518 11.12 13.14 -10.30
C ASP A 518 10.30 12.07 -11.06
N SER A 519 10.76 10.81 -11.06
CA SER A 519 10.04 9.63 -11.58
C SER A 519 10.22 8.38 -10.68
N PHE A 520 9.51 7.28 -10.98
CA PHE A 520 9.75 6.00 -10.31
C PHE A 520 11.04 5.34 -10.81
N VAL A 521 11.30 5.41 -12.13
CA VAL A 521 12.48 4.84 -12.79
C VAL A 521 13.03 5.81 -13.83
N ASP A 522 14.29 6.23 -13.67
CA ASP A 522 15.01 7.01 -14.68
C ASP A 522 16.06 6.13 -15.39
N VAL A 523 15.91 5.99 -16.71
CA VAL A 523 16.72 5.10 -17.55
C VAL A 523 17.71 5.91 -18.38
N LYS A 524 18.98 5.85 -17.98
CA LYS A 524 20.14 6.35 -18.73
C LYS A 524 20.95 5.22 -19.37
N GLY A 525 20.67 3.95 -19.03
CA GLY A 525 21.24 2.77 -19.69
C GLY A 525 20.69 2.52 -21.10
N VAL A 526 21.04 1.38 -21.68
CA VAL A 526 20.62 0.92 -23.01
C VAL A 526 19.96 -0.46 -22.97
N ASN A 527 19.15 -0.76 -24.00
CA ASN A 527 18.43 -2.04 -24.18
C ASN A 527 17.62 -2.48 -22.94
N THR A 528 17.24 -1.54 -22.06
CA THR A 528 16.55 -1.79 -20.80
C THR A 528 15.08 -2.10 -21.07
N VAL A 529 14.52 -3.08 -20.35
CA VAL A 529 13.12 -3.50 -20.47
C VAL A 529 12.39 -3.26 -19.15
N VAL A 530 11.34 -2.43 -19.16
CA VAL A 530 10.53 -2.10 -17.97
C VAL A 530 9.09 -2.53 -18.22
N ARG A 531 8.65 -3.66 -17.66
CA ARG A 531 7.37 -4.30 -18.01
C ARG A 531 6.56 -4.89 -16.86
N ASP A 532 5.26 -5.01 -17.06
CA ASP A 532 4.30 -5.62 -16.11
C ASP A 532 4.25 -4.96 -14.70
N ASN A 533 4.85 -3.77 -14.53
CA ASN A 533 5.01 -3.14 -13.21
C ASN A 533 3.75 -2.37 -12.78
N ARG A 534 3.66 -2.00 -11.50
CA ARG A 534 2.61 -1.13 -10.95
C ARG A 534 3.17 0.12 -10.30
N GLY A 535 2.69 1.30 -10.69
CA GLY A 535 3.10 2.59 -10.15
C GLY A 535 1.97 3.33 -9.45
N PHE A 536 2.25 3.97 -8.32
CA PHE A 536 1.29 4.77 -7.56
C PHE A 536 1.95 6.06 -7.07
N ARG A 537 1.53 7.20 -7.62
CA ARG A 537 2.06 8.53 -7.29
C ARG A 537 1.65 9.02 -5.90
N GLN A 538 0.47 8.64 -5.43
CA GLN A 538 0.01 8.84 -4.05
C GLN A 538 -0.04 10.33 -3.67
N GLY A 539 -0.49 11.18 -4.58
CA GLY A 539 -0.54 12.63 -4.41
C GLY A 539 0.82 13.34 -4.35
N ASN A 540 1.94 12.63 -4.57
CA ASN A 540 3.26 13.25 -4.47
C ASN A 540 3.56 14.16 -5.67
N ALA A 541 3.38 15.46 -5.46
CA ALA A 541 3.66 16.51 -6.45
C ALA A 541 5.12 16.58 -6.96
N LYS A 542 6.05 15.80 -6.39
CA LYS A 542 7.44 15.68 -6.86
C LYS A 542 7.64 14.64 -7.95
N VAL A 543 6.77 13.64 -8.03
CA VAL A 543 6.76 12.70 -9.16
C VAL A 543 6.02 13.39 -10.30
N LEU A 544 6.71 13.61 -11.42
CA LEU A 544 6.18 14.22 -12.62
C LEU A 544 5.67 13.12 -13.56
N ASP A 545 6.56 12.21 -13.94
CA ASP A 545 6.33 11.08 -14.85
C ASP A 545 6.45 9.73 -14.10
N ALA A 546 5.90 8.64 -14.64
CA ALA A 546 6.12 7.32 -14.06
C ALA A 546 7.54 6.80 -14.38
N PHE A 547 7.91 6.81 -15.66
CA PHE A 547 9.22 6.36 -16.15
C PHE A 547 9.82 7.39 -17.11
N GLN A 548 11.15 7.50 -17.08
CA GLN A 548 11.90 8.44 -17.90
C GLN A 548 13.03 7.75 -18.65
N VAL A 549 13.37 8.29 -19.83
CA VAL A 549 14.57 7.90 -20.59
C VAL A 549 15.38 9.15 -20.87
N ARG A 550 16.62 9.16 -20.38
CA ARG A 550 17.57 10.28 -20.46
C ARG A 550 18.90 9.79 -21.05
N THR A 551 19.78 10.72 -21.43
CA THR A 551 21.15 10.43 -21.85
C THR A 551 22.13 11.12 -20.90
N HIS A 552 23.24 10.49 -20.54
CA HIS A 552 24.29 11.12 -19.73
C HIS A 552 25.70 10.79 -20.24
N GLY A 553 26.55 11.81 -20.31
CA GLY A 553 27.94 11.69 -20.81
C GLY A 553 28.05 11.40 -22.31
N SER A 554 29.23 10.98 -22.73
CA SER A 554 29.56 10.53 -24.10
C SER A 554 30.42 9.26 -24.14
N ASP A 555 30.88 8.80 -22.99
CA ASP A 555 32.00 7.85 -22.89
C ASP A 555 31.50 6.40 -22.74
N TYR A 556 30.20 6.24 -22.45
CA TYR A 556 29.47 4.99 -22.33
C TYR A 556 28.15 5.06 -23.10
N ALA A 557 27.61 3.91 -23.49
CA ALA A 557 26.32 3.85 -24.18
C ALA A 557 25.18 4.32 -23.26
N THR A 558 24.26 5.14 -23.76
CA THR A 558 23.24 5.80 -22.93
C THR A 558 21.95 6.12 -23.68
N GLY A 559 20.80 5.84 -23.08
CA GLY A 559 19.48 6.28 -23.56
C GLY A 559 18.97 5.66 -24.87
N GLU A 560 19.52 4.52 -25.30
CA GLU A 560 19.20 3.86 -26.58
C GLU A 560 18.39 2.56 -26.40
N ASN A 561 17.41 2.33 -27.28
CA ASN A 561 16.67 1.06 -27.44
C ASN A 561 15.93 0.55 -26.18
N ASN A 562 15.53 1.45 -25.29
CA ASN A 562 14.82 1.10 -24.06
C ASN A 562 13.32 0.85 -24.34
N ALA A 563 12.75 -0.20 -23.75
CA ALA A 563 11.40 -0.68 -24.05
C ALA A 563 10.51 -0.78 -22.80
N PHE A 564 9.26 -0.33 -22.92
CA PHE A 564 8.27 -0.30 -21.85
C PHE A 564 7.01 -1.08 -22.27
N SER A 565 6.44 -1.93 -21.43
CA SER A 565 5.12 -2.50 -21.73
C SER A 565 4.32 -3.14 -20.59
N GLY A 566 2.98 -3.08 -20.71
CA GLY A 566 2.05 -3.70 -19.78
C GLY A 566 2.09 -3.13 -18.36
N ASN A 567 2.72 -1.98 -18.15
CA ASN A 567 2.81 -1.31 -16.86
C ASN A 567 1.48 -0.62 -16.54
N VAL A 568 1.03 -0.69 -15.28
CA VAL A 568 -0.21 -0.02 -14.83
C VAL A 568 0.15 1.05 -13.81
N VAL A 569 -0.02 2.32 -14.16
CA VAL A 569 0.41 3.45 -13.32
C VAL A 569 -0.73 4.40 -12.98
N ASP A 570 -0.83 4.73 -11.71
CA ASP A 570 -1.63 5.84 -11.20
C ASP A 570 -0.71 7.05 -10.95
N LEU A 571 -0.95 8.12 -11.71
CA LEU A 571 -0.21 9.38 -11.65
C LEU A 571 -1.07 10.52 -11.09
N ASP A 572 -2.17 10.21 -10.40
CA ASP A 572 -3.22 11.19 -10.04
C ASP A 572 -3.57 12.08 -11.27
N ASP A 573 -3.94 13.34 -11.04
CA ASP A 573 -4.11 14.38 -12.07
C ASP A 573 -2.77 14.95 -12.64
N SER A 574 -1.64 14.22 -12.58
CA SER A 574 -0.34 14.75 -13.05
C SER A 574 -0.34 15.06 -14.55
N PRO A 575 0.20 16.21 -15.00
CA PRO A 575 0.38 16.50 -16.43
C PRO A 575 1.52 15.71 -17.09
N GLY A 576 2.34 14.98 -16.32
CA GLY A 576 3.41 14.12 -16.85
C GLY A 576 2.90 12.82 -17.49
N TYR A 577 3.85 11.99 -17.90
CA TYR A 577 3.68 10.84 -18.79
C TYR A 577 3.87 9.50 -18.07
N VAL A 578 3.40 8.42 -18.67
CA VAL A 578 3.82 7.06 -18.32
C VAL A 578 5.28 6.85 -18.75
N VAL A 579 5.63 7.21 -19.99
CA VAL A 579 7.00 7.19 -20.50
C VAL A 579 7.36 8.56 -21.09
N TYR A 580 8.34 9.23 -20.47
CA TYR A 580 8.93 10.47 -20.99
C TYR A 580 10.37 10.21 -21.48
N ALA A 581 10.57 10.16 -22.80
CA ALA A 581 11.91 10.12 -23.39
C ALA A 581 12.41 11.53 -23.73
N THR A 582 13.65 11.88 -23.35
CA THR A 582 14.25 13.15 -23.80
C THR A 582 14.52 13.13 -25.30
N SER A 583 14.65 14.29 -25.94
CA SER A 583 14.97 14.39 -27.38
C SER A 583 16.41 13.99 -27.74
N ALA A 584 17.16 13.43 -26.77
CA ALA A 584 18.49 12.85 -26.98
C ALA A 584 18.47 11.32 -26.88
N ALA A 585 17.45 10.73 -26.22
CA ALA A 585 17.22 9.30 -26.21
C ALA A 585 16.80 8.81 -27.61
N THR A 586 17.16 7.58 -27.96
CA THR A 586 16.90 6.99 -29.28
C THR A 586 16.27 5.60 -29.15
N GLY A 587 15.51 5.17 -30.17
CA GLY A 587 14.94 3.82 -30.22
C GLY A 587 13.98 3.44 -29.08
N THR A 588 13.50 4.42 -28.28
CA THR A 588 12.62 4.13 -27.15
C THR A 588 11.24 3.67 -27.65
N THR A 589 10.72 2.57 -27.09
CA THR A 589 9.43 1.98 -27.46
C THR A 589 8.53 1.80 -26.23
N ALA A 590 7.21 1.96 -26.39
CA ALA A 590 6.24 1.71 -25.32
C ALA A 590 4.88 1.21 -25.85
N HIS A 591 4.37 0.09 -25.33
CA HIS A 591 3.10 -0.50 -25.76
C HIS A 591 2.32 -1.18 -24.62
N ASP A 592 0.99 -1.26 -24.74
CA ASP A 592 0.10 -1.89 -23.73
C ASP A 592 0.17 -1.32 -22.29
N ASP A 593 0.83 -0.18 -22.07
CA ASP A 593 0.83 0.49 -20.76
C ASP A 593 -0.53 1.17 -20.48
N VAL A 594 -0.96 1.13 -19.22
CA VAL A 594 -2.24 1.66 -18.75
C VAL A 594 -2.02 2.77 -17.72
N ARG A 595 -2.53 3.97 -18.00
CA ARG A 595 -2.63 5.04 -17.01
C ARG A 595 -4.02 5.06 -16.35
N THR A 596 -4.07 4.82 -15.05
CA THR A 596 -5.26 5.00 -14.22
C THR A 596 -5.73 6.45 -14.28
N GLY A 597 -7.04 6.68 -14.47
CA GLY A 597 -7.61 8.02 -14.69
C GLY A 597 -7.39 8.61 -16.09
N GLY A 598 -6.63 7.93 -16.96
CA GLY A 598 -6.25 8.47 -18.27
C GLY A 598 -5.27 9.64 -18.17
N GLY A 599 -5.07 10.37 -19.27
CA GLY A 599 -4.07 11.43 -19.39
C GLY A 599 -2.96 11.06 -20.36
N ASN A 600 -1.78 11.67 -20.21
CA ASN A 600 -0.66 11.44 -21.13
C ASN A 600 -0.04 10.05 -20.90
N LEU A 601 0.05 9.25 -21.96
CA LEU A 601 0.80 7.98 -22.00
C LEU A 601 2.27 8.24 -22.32
N TYR A 602 2.57 8.56 -23.58
CA TYR A 602 3.95 8.69 -24.07
C TYR A 602 4.20 10.07 -24.68
N ASN A 603 5.44 10.55 -24.61
CA ASN A 603 5.83 11.81 -25.26
C ASN A 603 6.32 11.57 -26.70
N GLY A 604 6.50 12.65 -27.48
CA GLY A 604 6.83 12.58 -28.90
C GLY A 604 8.21 12.04 -29.28
N ASN A 605 9.00 11.50 -28.34
CA ASN A 605 10.27 10.80 -28.60
C ASN A 605 10.16 9.27 -28.35
N VAL A 606 8.99 8.79 -27.93
CA VAL A 606 8.67 7.36 -27.74
C VAL A 606 7.91 6.85 -28.96
N ASN A 607 8.19 5.61 -29.39
CA ASN A 607 7.49 4.94 -30.47
C ASN A 607 6.47 3.93 -29.89
N GLU A 608 5.25 3.94 -30.42
CA GLU A 608 4.16 3.00 -30.10
C GLU A 608 4.11 1.86 -31.13
#